data_AF-A0A2D7BTM2-F1
#
_entry.id   AF-A0A2D7BTM2-F1
#
_cell.length_a   1.000
_cell.length_b   1.000
_cell.length_c   1.000
_cell.angle_alpha   90.00
_cell.angle_beta   90.00
_cell.angle_gamma   90.00
#
_symmetry.space_group_name_H-M   'P 1'
#
loop_
_entity.id
_entity.type
_entity.pdbx_description
1 polymer ?
#
loop_
_entity_poly.entity_id
_entity_poly.type
_entity_poly.pdbx_seq_one_letter_code
_entity_poly.pdbx_strand_id
1 'polypeptide(L)'
;GLGITSVNPANIVGATMAVIYQCKYRKLGVYVASDETGFKVKGTSLLNYDEDNSTKKTLRKPKEQLGFAKKATRHKFGKWYESEVKTTETKLTGRFSDDTVILQVFK
;
A
#
# COMPACT_ATOMS: atom_id res chain seq x y z
N GLY A 1 7.53 19.43 -0.77
CA GLY A 1 7.26 18.06 -0.31
C GLY A 1 6.34 17.33 -1.28
N LEU A 2 6.06 16.04 -1.06
CA LEU A 2 5.14 15.25 -1.89
C LEU A 2 3.65 15.55 -1.63
N GLY A 3 3.32 16.38 -0.62
CA GLY A 3 1.93 16.73 -0.29
C GLY A 3 1.10 15.52 0.13
N ILE A 4 1.72 14.58 0.85
CA ILE A 4 1.06 13.35 1.30
C ILE A 4 0.90 13.32 2.81
N THR A 5 -0.29 12.89 3.23
CA THR A 5 -0.70 12.72 4.61
C THR A 5 -1.16 11.28 4.75
N SER A 6 -0.72 10.61 5.81
CA SER A 6 -1.15 9.24 6.09
C SER A 6 -2.61 9.23 6.53
N VAL A 7 -3.34 8.20 6.16
CA VAL A 7 -4.58 7.84 6.89
C VAL A 7 -4.23 7.35 8.29
N ASN A 8 -5.20 7.38 9.19
CA ASN A 8 -5.03 6.87 10.55
C ASN A 8 -4.64 5.37 10.49
N PRO A 9 -3.49 4.96 11.07
CA PRO A 9 -3.05 3.57 11.06
C PRO A 9 -4.06 2.58 11.67
N ALA A 10 -4.89 3.01 12.62
CA ALA A 10 -5.92 2.17 13.22
C ALA A 10 -6.93 1.64 12.18
N ASN A 11 -7.12 2.36 11.07
CA ASN A 11 -8.05 1.96 10.01
C ASN A 11 -7.59 0.73 9.22
N ILE A 12 -6.34 0.30 9.37
CA ILE A 12 -5.83 -0.90 8.70
C ILE A 12 -6.38 -2.19 9.29
N VAL A 13 -6.74 -2.18 10.58
CA VAL A 13 -7.23 -3.38 11.27
C VAL A 13 -8.59 -3.77 10.67
N GLY A 14 -8.70 -5.02 10.22
CA GLY A 14 -9.88 -5.55 9.53
C GLY A 14 -10.05 -5.03 8.09
N ALA A 15 -9.10 -4.26 7.54
CA ALA A 15 -9.10 -3.93 6.12
C ALA A 15 -8.61 -5.14 5.29
N THR A 16 -9.12 -5.31 4.08
CA THR A 16 -8.74 -6.38 3.16
C THR A 16 -7.74 -5.93 2.08
N MET A 17 -7.51 -4.62 1.96
CA MET A 17 -6.44 -4.05 1.13
C MET A 17 -5.91 -2.74 1.71
N ALA A 18 -4.60 -2.53 1.65
CA ALA A 18 -3.95 -1.28 2.07
C ALA A 18 -2.92 -0.81 1.04
N VAL A 19 -3.03 0.44 0.61
CA VAL A 19 -2.06 1.08 -0.29
C VAL A 19 -1.11 1.91 0.55
N ILE A 20 0.19 1.67 0.39
CA ILE A 20 1.24 2.33 1.17
C ILE A 20 2.30 2.95 0.28
N TYR A 21 3.02 3.93 0.81
CA TYR A 21 4.16 4.54 0.14
C TYR A 21 5.35 4.68 1.09
N GLN A 22 6.50 4.14 0.68
CA GLN A 22 7.76 4.26 1.41
C GLN A 22 8.54 5.46 0.87
N CYS A 23 8.52 6.56 1.62
CA CYS A 23 9.05 7.87 1.18
C CYS A 23 10.53 7.81 0.81
N LYS A 24 11.34 7.10 1.61
CA LYS A 24 12.80 6.99 1.39
C LYS A 24 13.13 6.27 0.08
N TYR A 25 12.39 5.21 -0.23
CA TYR A 25 12.67 4.33 -1.37
C TYR A 25 11.83 4.63 -2.61
N ARG A 26 10.87 5.57 -2.49
CA ARG A 26 9.87 5.88 -3.52
C ARG A 26 9.06 4.67 -3.99
N LYS A 27 8.82 3.72 -3.09
CA LYS A 27 8.08 2.50 -3.39
C LYS A 27 6.60 2.67 -3.05
N LEU A 28 5.74 2.41 -4.02
CA LEU A 28 4.31 2.22 -3.81
C LEU A 28 4.06 0.73 -3.61
N GLY A 29 3.38 0.38 -2.52
CA GLY A 29 3.02 -1.00 -2.20
C GLY A 29 1.53 -1.16 -2.04
N VAL A 30 1.06 -2.38 -2.27
CA VAL A 30 -0.29 -2.83 -1.99
C VAL A 30 -0.22 -4.09 -1.14
N TYR A 31 -0.79 -4.03 0.06
CA TYR A 31 -1.07 -5.22 0.85
C TYR A 31 -2.46 -5.75 0.50
N VAL A 32 -2.58 -7.07 0.42
CA VAL A 32 -3.84 -7.79 0.26
C VAL A 32 -3.98 -8.73 1.46
N ALA A 33 -5.14 -8.76 2.12
CA ALA A 33 -5.37 -9.67 3.23
C ALA A 33 -5.49 -11.11 2.72
N SER A 34 -5.05 -12.08 3.52
CA SER A 34 -5.15 -13.51 3.17
C SER A 34 -6.59 -14.02 3.14
N ASP A 35 -7.48 -13.36 3.88
CA ASP A 35 -8.90 -13.70 3.96
C ASP A 35 -9.78 -12.47 4.28
N GLU A 36 -11.09 -12.68 4.33
CA GLU A 36 -12.10 -11.66 4.60
C GLU A 36 -12.05 -11.11 6.03
N THR A 37 -11.32 -11.76 6.96
CA THR A 37 -11.16 -11.23 8.32
C THR A 37 -10.26 -9.99 8.35
N GLY A 38 -9.51 -9.76 7.28
CA GLY A 38 -8.69 -8.57 7.09
C GLY A 38 -7.41 -8.57 7.91
N PHE A 39 -6.68 -7.46 7.85
CA PHE A 39 -5.38 -7.38 8.52
C PHE A 39 -5.49 -7.36 10.05
N LYS A 40 -4.46 -7.89 10.69
CA LYS A 40 -4.22 -7.74 12.13
C LYS A 40 -2.88 -7.01 12.33
N VAL A 41 -2.73 -6.33 13.47
CA VAL A 41 -1.50 -5.59 13.77
C VAL A 41 -0.97 -6.01 15.14
N LYS A 42 0.34 -6.28 15.21
CA LYS A 42 1.06 -6.55 16.46
C LYS A 42 2.33 -5.71 16.51
N GLY A 43 2.31 -4.62 17.28
CA GLY A 43 3.40 -3.64 17.27
C GLY A 43 3.54 -3.03 15.86
N THR A 44 4.73 -3.16 15.26
CA THR A 44 5.00 -2.71 13.89
C THR A 44 4.72 -3.78 12.83
N SER A 45 4.29 -4.97 13.23
CA SER A 45 4.06 -6.09 12.32
C SER A 45 2.62 -6.09 11.82
N LEU A 46 2.47 -6.15 10.49
CA LEU A 46 1.23 -6.45 9.80
C LEU A 46 1.10 -7.97 9.66
N LEU A 47 -0.04 -8.50 10.08
CA LEU A 47 -0.35 -9.92 10.07
C LEU A 47 -1.56 -10.16 9.16
N ASN A 48 -1.74 -11.42 8.74
CA ASN A 48 -2.83 -11.84 7.85
C ASN A 48 -2.81 -11.15 6.48
N TYR A 49 -1.61 -10.91 5.94
CA TYR A 49 -1.44 -10.46 4.56
C TYR A 49 -0.99 -11.63 3.69
N ASP A 50 -1.46 -11.65 2.44
CA ASP A 50 -1.05 -12.62 1.44
C ASP A 50 0.33 -12.22 0.89
N GLU A 51 1.34 -13.07 1.11
CA GLU A 51 2.73 -12.80 0.71
C GLU A 51 2.96 -12.83 -0.80
N ASP A 52 2.11 -13.52 -1.55
CA ASP A 52 2.23 -13.63 -3.00
C ASP A 52 1.55 -12.45 -3.68
N ASN A 53 0.40 -12.02 -3.15
CA ASN A 53 -0.39 -10.92 -3.70
C ASN A 53 -0.02 -9.55 -3.14
N SER A 54 0.79 -9.48 -2.08
CA SER A 54 1.26 -8.20 -1.52
C SER A 54 2.59 -7.76 -2.10
N THR A 55 2.56 -6.76 -2.99
CA THR A 55 3.73 -6.36 -3.78
C THR A 55 4.00 -4.87 -3.74
N LYS A 56 5.23 -4.49 -4.10
CA LYS A 56 5.66 -3.10 -4.22
C LYS A 56 6.49 -2.86 -5.47
N LYS A 57 6.35 -1.65 -5.99
CA LYS A 57 7.02 -1.15 -7.19
C LYS A 57 7.53 0.28 -6.96
N THR A 58 8.59 0.66 -7.66
CA THR A 58 9.17 2.02 -7.56
C THR A 58 8.40 3.00 -8.45
N LEU A 59 7.99 4.14 -7.91
CA LEU A 59 7.34 5.18 -8.72
C LEU A 59 8.36 6.04 -9.47
N ARG A 60 8.19 6.17 -10.78
CA ARG A 60 9.04 7.03 -11.64
C ARG A 60 8.68 8.51 -11.52
N LYS A 61 7.40 8.83 -11.33
CA LYS A 61 6.90 10.21 -11.14
C LYS A 61 5.98 10.30 -9.91
N PRO A 62 6.54 10.22 -8.69
CA PRO A 62 5.72 10.10 -7.48
C PRO A 62 4.70 11.22 -7.31
N LYS A 63 5.05 12.48 -7.60
CA LYS A 63 4.12 13.62 -7.44
C LYS A 63 2.82 13.46 -8.24
N GLU A 64 2.91 12.97 -9.47
CA GLU A 64 1.77 12.78 -10.37
C GLU A 64 1.00 11.50 -9.98
N GLN A 65 1.72 10.41 -9.71
CA GLN A 65 1.15 9.09 -9.49
C GLN A 65 0.47 8.94 -8.12
N LEU A 66 0.99 9.59 -7.07
CA LEU A 66 0.43 9.51 -5.71
C LEU A 66 -0.93 10.19 -5.58
N GLY A 67 -1.23 11.19 -6.42
CA GLY A 67 -2.54 11.84 -6.45
C GLY A 67 -3.66 10.88 -6.83
N PHE A 68 -3.40 10.02 -7.82
CA PHE A 68 -4.32 8.96 -8.23
C PHE A 68 -4.44 7.87 -7.18
N ALA A 69 -3.30 7.36 -6.68
CA ALA A 69 -3.26 6.24 -5.74
C ALA A 69 -4.09 6.48 -4.45
N LYS A 70 -4.14 7.73 -3.97
CA LYS A 70 -4.92 8.12 -2.79
C LYS A 70 -6.43 8.19 -2.99
N LYS A 71 -6.90 8.33 -4.23
CA LYS A 71 -8.32 8.61 -4.54
C LYS A 71 -8.99 7.49 -5.33
N ALA A 72 -8.20 6.60 -5.91
CA ALA A 72 -8.70 5.51 -6.73
C ALA A 72 -9.53 4.54 -5.87
N THR A 73 -10.63 4.04 -6.42
CA THR A 73 -11.33 2.89 -5.84
C THR A 73 -10.46 1.63 -5.94
N ARG A 74 -10.73 0.59 -5.14
CA ARG A 74 -9.98 -0.68 -5.15
C ARG A 74 -9.75 -1.21 -6.57
N HIS A 75 -10.82 -1.31 -7.35
CA HIS A 75 -10.79 -1.79 -8.74
C HIS A 75 -9.94 -0.91 -9.66
N LYS A 76 -10.12 0.42 -9.58
CA LYS A 76 -9.36 1.38 -10.39
C LYS A 76 -7.88 1.38 -10.02
N PHE A 77 -7.58 1.25 -8.74
CA PHE A 77 -6.20 1.15 -8.24
C PHE A 77 -5.52 -0.10 -8.78
N GLY A 78 -6.15 -1.28 -8.68
CA GLY A 78 -5.57 -2.54 -9.16
C GLY A 78 -5.16 -2.48 -10.63
N LYS A 79 -6.09 -2.08 -11.51
CA LYS A 79 -5.82 -1.91 -12.95
C LYS A 79 -4.67 -0.94 -13.22
N TRP A 80 -4.67 0.21 -12.54
CA TRP A 80 -3.65 1.23 -12.72
C TRP A 80 -2.27 0.80 -12.19
N TYR A 81 -2.23 0.09 -11.07
CA TYR A 81 -0.99 -0.40 -10.47
C TYR A 81 -0.30 -1.45 -11.36
N GLU A 82 -1.09 -2.22 -12.10
CA GLU A 82 -0.61 -3.16 -13.11
C GLU A 82 -0.14 -2.45 -14.39
N SER A 83 -0.94 -1.53 -14.95
CA SER A 83 -0.67 -0.93 -16.26
C SER A 83 0.33 0.24 -16.23
N GLU A 84 0.25 1.10 -15.22
CA GLU A 84 1.00 2.37 -15.18
C GLU A 84 2.29 2.29 -14.36
N VAL A 85 2.34 1.39 -13.38
CA VAL A 85 3.54 1.19 -12.55
C VAL A 85 4.37 0.05 -13.14
N LYS A 86 5.16 0.38 -14.17
CA LYS A 86 5.92 -0.60 -14.99
C LYS A 86 7.29 -1.01 -14.45
N THR A 87 7.65 -0.62 -13.23
CA THR A 87 8.93 -1.03 -12.64
C THR A 87 8.85 -2.45 -12.10
N THR A 88 10.00 -3.09 -11.94
CA THR A 88 10.12 -4.43 -11.34
C THR A 88 9.34 -4.53 -10.04
N GLU A 89 8.51 -5.56 -9.97
CA GLU A 89 7.73 -5.91 -8.80
C GLU A 89 8.58 -6.68 -7.80
N THR A 90 8.39 -6.39 -6.51
CA THR A 90 9.03 -7.11 -5.41
C THR A 90 8.01 -7.34 -4.31
N LYS A 91 8.15 -8.42 -3.54
CA LYS A 91 7.26 -8.72 -2.41
C LYS A 91 7.34 -7.66 -1.31
N LEU A 92 6.21 -7.40 -0.67
CA LEU A 92 6.16 -6.68 0.60
C LEU A 92 6.53 -7.60 1.76
N THR A 93 7.01 -7.01 2.85
CA THR A 93 7.20 -7.70 4.13
C THR A 93 6.12 -7.24 5.10
N GLY A 94 5.75 -8.06 6.08
CA GLY A 94 4.78 -7.72 7.11
C GLY A 94 5.28 -6.74 8.18
N ARG A 95 6.20 -5.81 7.88
CA ARG A 95 6.73 -4.85 8.87
C ARG A 95 6.69 -3.42 8.34
N PHE A 96 6.03 -2.54 9.08
CA PHE A 96 6.07 -1.11 8.83
C PHE A 96 7.32 -0.47 9.40
N SER A 97 7.71 0.63 8.77
CA SER A 97 8.84 1.48 9.13
C SER A 97 8.40 2.95 9.17
N ASP A 98 9.19 3.80 9.82
CA ASP A 98 8.86 5.22 10.02
C ASP A 98 8.75 6.03 8.71
N ASP A 99 9.30 5.51 7.60
CA ASP A 99 9.17 6.10 6.27
C ASP A 99 7.91 5.65 5.51
N THR A 100 7.06 4.82 6.12
CA THR A 100 5.84 4.31 5.49
C THR A 100 4.65 5.23 5.76
N VAL A 101 4.03 5.70 4.67
CA VAL A 101 2.77 6.45 4.69
C VAL A 101 1.66 5.54 4.19
N ILE A 102 0.57 5.41 4.94
CA ILE A 102 -0.61 4.66 4.49
C ILE A 102 -1.46 5.64 3.67
N LEU A 103 -1.59 5.38 2.36
CA LEU A 103 -2.32 6.26 1.45
C LEU A 103 -3.82 6.02 1.48
N GLN A 104 -4.23 4.75 1.55
CA GLN A 104 -5.64 4.35 1.52
C GLN A 104 -5.81 2.93 2.07
N VAL A 105 -6.97 2.65 2.65
CA VAL A 105 -7.37 1.31 3.13
C VAL A 105 -8.76 0.98 2.62
N PHE A 106 -9.02 -0.30 2.39
CA PHE A 106 -10.29 -0.80 1.90
C PHE A 106 -10.71 -1.98 2.77
N LYS A 107 -11.95 -1.94 3.27
CA LYS A 107 -12.58 -3.07 3.96
C LYS A 107 -13.23 -3.97 2.93
#